data_AF-A0A358BFD6-F1
#
_entry.id   AF-A0A358BFD6-F1
#
_cell.length_a   1.000
_cell.length_b   1.000
_cell.length_c   1.000
_cell.angle_alpha   90.00
_cell.angle_beta   90.00
_cell.angle_gamma   90.00
#
_symmetry.space_group_name_H-M   'P 1'
#
loop_
_entity.id
_entity.type
_entity.pdbx_description
1 polymer ?
#
loop_
_entity_poly.entity_id
_entity_poly.type
_entity_poly.pdbx_seq_one_letter_code
_entity_poly.pdbx_strand_id
1 'polypeptide(L)'
;MPRDAWVQDRANLLPGPEHFELSMRRTIDQFEAIAEAASLPDLWVRLEQRGVLMRLDPAVEPTTFRCAIASREEMTQLRRIHDVVRLGRLRSVERSHLVLEQGVIGAHADTLYIDCSAAALHPAPSVPVFDGDRINLLMVSWCRPLFSAALIAQVENTVSDEAEQNALCEPVPVPERPSDWLVQWAVTLKNAQRWRQQPQVDAWLKNSRLNTVGVLLDGAGPVDPAQLDLLRLSGAKAQAAVPNLRRLMASLHSPGADTEARGGRPARPDPVVP
;
A
#
# COMPACT_ATOMS: atom_id res chain seq x y z
N MET A 1 -13.83 16.04 1.44
CA MET A 1 -12.70 15.12 1.67
C MET A 1 -12.59 14.79 3.15
N PRO A 2 -13.04 13.60 3.58
CA PRO A 2 -13.07 13.23 5.01
C PRO A 2 -11.68 12.98 5.59
N ARG A 3 -10.74 12.47 4.77
CA ARG A 3 -9.33 12.25 5.12
C ARG A 3 -8.46 12.46 3.89
N ASP A 4 -7.52 13.39 3.95
CA ASP A 4 -6.47 13.55 2.94
C ASP A 4 -5.58 12.29 2.92
N ALA A 5 -5.23 11.81 1.72
CA ALA A 5 -4.50 10.57 1.52
C ALA A 5 -3.08 10.78 1.00
N TRP A 6 -2.15 9.95 1.46
CA TRP A 6 -0.90 9.72 0.75
C TRP A 6 -1.16 8.88 -0.51
N VAL A 7 -0.60 9.32 -1.64
CA VAL A 7 -0.79 8.75 -2.98
C VAL A 7 0.57 8.32 -3.53
N GLN A 8 0.62 7.20 -4.23
CA GLN A 8 1.82 6.71 -4.89
C GLN A 8 1.96 7.28 -6.30
N ASP A 9 3.18 7.59 -6.71
CA ASP A 9 3.46 7.99 -8.08
C ASP A 9 3.38 6.78 -9.02
N ARG A 10 2.51 6.86 -10.03
CA ARG A 10 2.33 5.81 -11.03
C ARG A 10 3.63 5.44 -11.73
N ALA A 11 4.51 6.40 -11.97
CA ALA A 11 5.78 6.18 -12.67
C ALA A 11 6.66 5.16 -11.92
N ASN A 12 6.52 5.07 -10.60
CA ASN A 12 7.27 4.16 -9.72
C ASN A 12 6.78 2.70 -9.74
N LEU A 13 5.72 2.41 -10.52
CA LEU A 13 4.97 1.15 -10.49
C LEU A 13 4.80 0.51 -11.87
N LEU A 14 5.32 1.15 -12.92
CA LEU A 14 5.20 0.64 -14.28
C LEU A 14 6.05 -0.63 -14.44
N PRO A 15 5.48 -1.74 -14.94
CA PRO A 15 6.21 -2.96 -15.21
C PRO A 15 6.97 -2.86 -16.54
N GLY A 16 8.00 -3.68 -16.71
CA GLY A 16 8.73 -3.82 -17.98
C GLY A 16 10.19 -3.34 -17.89
N PRO A 17 11.10 -3.93 -18.68
CA PRO A 17 12.52 -3.65 -18.62
C PRO A 17 12.87 -2.18 -18.89
N GLU A 18 12.07 -1.46 -19.69
CA GLU A 18 12.22 -0.02 -19.97
C GLU A 18 12.08 0.85 -18.71
N HIS A 19 11.48 0.33 -17.65
CA HIS A 19 11.28 1.01 -16.36
C HIS A 19 12.21 0.50 -15.27
N PHE A 20 13.20 -0.33 -15.60
CA PHE A 20 14.13 -0.93 -14.65
C PHE A 20 14.86 0.13 -13.80
N GLU A 21 15.51 1.10 -14.43
CA GLU A 21 16.29 2.11 -13.72
C GLU A 21 15.43 2.93 -12.76
N LEU A 22 14.28 3.41 -13.23
CA LEU A 22 13.33 4.18 -12.43
C LEU A 22 12.81 3.36 -11.23
N SER A 23 12.47 2.09 -11.46
CA SER A 23 12.01 1.17 -10.40
C SER A 23 13.09 0.90 -9.35
N MET A 24 14.34 0.73 -9.76
CA MET A 24 15.47 0.55 -8.85
C MET A 24 15.77 1.82 -8.07
N ARG A 25 15.78 3.00 -8.72
CA ARG A 25 15.97 4.28 -8.03
C ARG A 25 14.89 4.52 -6.99
N ARG A 26 13.61 4.28 -7.31
CA ARG A 26 12.54 4.37 -6.31
C ARG A 26 12.76 3.42 -5.14
N THR A 27 13.18 2.17 -5.42
CA THR A 27 13.43 1.18 -4.37
C THR A 27 14.57 1.62 -3.46
N ILE A 28 15.63 2.16 -4.03
CA ILE A 28 16.74 2.79 -3.30
C ILE A 28 16.21 3.93 -2.43
N ASP A 29 15.51 4.89 -3.02
CA ASP A 29 14.95 6.06 -2.33
C ASP A 29 14.08 5.68 -1.15
N GLN A 30 13.24 4.67 -1.34
CA GLN A 30 12.40 4.11 -0.31
C GLN A 30 13.23 3.58 0.87
N PHE A 31 14.28 2.81 0.60
CA PHE A 31 15.12 2.24 1.65
C PHE A 31 15.96 3.29 2.36
N GLU A 32 16.51 4.30 1.68
CA GLU A 32 17.24 5.35 2.39
C GLU A 32 16.30 6.29 3.16
N ALA A 33 15.07 6.55 2.69
CA ALA A 33 14.06 7.23 3.49
C ALA A 33 13.80 6.49 4.81
N ILE A 34 13.64 5.15 4.74
CA ILE A 34 13.48 4.31 5.93
C ILE A 34 14.75 4.34 6.78
N ALA A 35 15.94 4.27 6.20
CA ALA A 35 17.20 4.24 6.94
C ALA A 35 17.47 5.54 7.71
N GLU A 36 17.11 6.69 7.13
CA GLU A 36 17.43 8.02 7.66
C GLU A 36 16.34 8.62 8.56
N ALA A 37 15.09 8.15 8.45
CA ALA A 37 13.98 8.74 9.18
C ALA A 37 14.18 8.71 10.69
N ALA A 38 14.06 9.86 11.34
CA ALA A 38 14.15 9.98 12.80
C ALA A 38 12.87 9.50 13.50
N SER A 39 11.72 9.69 12.85
CA SER A 39 10.38 9.37 13.36
C SER A 39 9.43 8.99 12.20
N LEU A 40 8.21 8.54 12.52
CA LEU A 40 7.19 8.27 11.50
C LEU A 40 6.77 9.53 10.71
N PRO A 41 6.52 10.69 11.34
CA PRO A 41 6.30 11.94 10.58
C PRO A 41 7.47 12.30 9.66
N ASP A 42 8.71 12.16 10.14
CA ASP A 42 9.90 12.42 9.30
C ASP A 42 10.00 11.46 8.11
N LEU A 43 9.59 10.20 8.30
CA LEU A 43 9.52 9.22 7.20
C LEU A 43 8.59 9.69 6.08
N TRP A 44 7.39 10.21 6.40
CA TRP A 44 6.44 10.66 5.37
C TRP A 44 6.99 11.83 4.57
N VAL A 45 7.62 12.80 5.25
CA VAL A 45 8.28 13.94 4.60
C VAL A 45 9.40 13.47 3.66
N ARG A 46 10.24 12.51 4.09
CA ARG A 46 11.32 11.98 3.23
C ARG A 46 10.79 11.22 2.02
N LEU A 47 9.73 10.42 2.21
CA LEU A 47 9.09 9.70 1.11
C LEU A 47 8.45 10.66 0.11
N GLU A 48 7.89 11.78 0.58
CA GLU A 48 7.39 12.86 -0.29
C GLU A 48 8.52 13.54 -1.07
N GLN A 49 9.58 13.97 -0.39
CA GLN A 49 10.73 14.66 -0.99
C GLN A 49 11.42 13.82 -2.07
N ARG A 50 11.45 12.50 -1.88
CA ARG A 50 12.02 11.55 -2.85
C ARG A 50 11.01 11.09 -3.92
N GLY A 51 9.79 11.60 -3.90
CA GLY A 51 8.74 11.27 -4.87
C GLY A 51 8.24 9.82 -4.79
N VAL A 52 8.44 9.14 -3.66
CA VAL A 52 7.87 7.80 -3.40
C VAL A 52 6.38 7.92 -3.08
N LEU A 53 6.02 8.93 -2.29
CA LEU A 53 4.65 9.31 -1.97
C LEU A 53 4.40 10.76 -2.41
N MET A 54 3.13 11.10 -2.58
CA MET A 54 2.65 12.43 -2.93
C MET A 54 1.43 12.74 -2.08
N ARG A 55 1.23 14.00 -1.73
CA ARG A 55 -0.04 14.48 -1.17
C ARG A 55 -0.74 15.43 -2.14
N LEU A 56 -2.05 15.49 -2.02
CA LEU A 56 -2.88 16.35 -2.87
C LEU A 56 -2.64 17.83 -2.52
N ASP A 57 -2.88 18.20 -1.28
CA ASP A 57 -2.77 19.56 -0.76
C ASP A 57 -1.50 19.69 0.11
N PRO A 58 -0.50 20.50 -0.29
CA PRO A 58 0.74 20.68 0.49
C PRO A 58 0.53 21.32 1.86
N ALA A 59 -0.60 21.99 2.09
CA ALA A 59 -0.93 22.61 3.37
C ALA A 59 -1.61 21.65 4.35
N VAL A 60 -1.96 20.43 3.92
CA VAL A 60 -2.68 19.46 4.74
C VAL A 60 -1.86 18.19 4.92
N GLU A 61 -1.72 17.76 6.17
CA GLU A 61 -1.07 16.50 6.50
C GLU A 61 -2.03 15.32 6.21
N PRO A 62 -1.65 14.37 5.33
CA PRO A 62 -2.52 13.24 5.04
C PRO A 62 -2.65 12.28 6.23
N THR A 63 -3.88 11.84 6.49
CA THR A 63 -4.24 10.97 7.63
C THR A 63 -4.68 9.56 7.19
N THR A 64 -4.56 9.24 5.90
CA THR A 64 -4.86 7.91 5.38
C THR A 64 -3.87 7.47 4.30
N PHE A 65 -3.72 6.16 4.15
CA PHE A 65 -3.06 5.53 3.02
C PHE A 65 -3.96 4.38 2.56
N ARG A 66 -4.28 4.34 1.26
CA ARG A 66 -5.20 3.36 0.67
C ARG A 66 -4.65 2.73 -0.60
N CYS A 67 -3.31 2.69 -0.72
CA CYS A 67 -2.63 2.29 -1.95
C CYS A 67 -3.03 3.09 -3.19
N ALA A 68 -3.55 4.31 -3.05
CA ALA A 68 -3.98 5.12 -4.17
C ALA A 68 -2.78 5.40 -5.10
N ILE A 69 -3.01 5.39 -6.42
CA ILE A 69 -1.98 5.60 -7.43
C ILE A 69 -2.46 6.70 -8.38
N ALA A 70 -1.64 7.72 -8.57
CA ALA A 70 -1.88 8.78 -9.53
C ALA A 70 -0.56 9.16 -10.23
N SER A 71 -0.62 9.72 -11.43
CA SER A 71 0.55 10.38 -12.01
C SER A 71 0.71 11.80 -11.46
N ARG A 72 1.89 12.39 -11.64
CA ARG A 72 2.15 13.78 -11.26
C ARG A 72 1.25 14.76 -12.03
N GLU A 73 0.92 14.45 -13.28
CA GLU A 73 0.02 15.25 -14.12
C GLU A 73 -1.41 15.20 -13.58
N GLU A 74 -1.90 14.02 -13.19
CA GLU A 74 -3.20 13.88 -12.53
C GLU A 74 -3.23 14.65 -11.22
N MET A 75 -2.17 14.54 -10.39
CA MET A 75 -2.06 15.32 -9.16
C MET A 75 -2.08 16.82 -9.43
N THR A 76 -1.44 17.27 -10.52
CA THR A 76 -1.46 18.68 -10.94
C THR A 76 -2.86 19.13 -11.32
N GLN A 77 -3.63 18.32 -12.04
CA GLN A 77 -5.02 18.64 -12.37
C GLN A 77 -5.91 18.65 -11.13
N LEU A 78 -5.77 17.66 -10.24
CA LEU A 78 -6.56 17.59 -9.01
C LEU A 78 -6.30 18.78 -8.09
N ARG A 79 -5.06 19.29 -8.04
CA ARG A 79 -4.69 20.50 -7.25
C ARG A 79 -5.34 21.79 -7.72
N ARG A 80 -5.94 21.82 -8.92
CA ARG A 80 -6.72 22.96 -9.41
C ARG A 80 -8.09 23.07 -8.74
N ILE A 81 -8.52 22.02 -8.04
CA ILE A 81 -9.78 22.02 -7.29
C ILE A 81 -9.52 22.70 -5.95
N HIS A 82 -10.01 23.93 -5.81
CA HIS A 82 -9.85 24.72 -4.58
C HIS A 82 -11.00 24.56 -3.60
N ASP A 83 -12.20 24.26 -4.11
CA ASP A 83 -13.39 24.05 -3.28
C ASP A 83 -13.40 22.64 -2.68
N VAL A 84 -12.58 22.46 -1.64
CA VAL A 84 -12.40 21.19 -0.93
C VAL A 84 -13.03 21.28 0.46
N VAL A 85 -14.20 20.68 0.63
CA VAL A 85 -14.91 20.65 1.91
C VAL A 85 -14.31 19.57 2.82
N ARG A 86 -13.78 19.96 3.99
CA ARG A 86 -13.15 19.05 4.98
C ARG A 86 -13.96 18.95 6.28
N LEU A 87 -15.23 18.59 6.17
CA LEU A 87 -16.16 18.44 7.30
C LEU A 87 -16.54 16.98 7.58
N GLY A 88 -15.60 16.05 7.35
CA GLY A 88 -15.81 14.61 7.49
C GLY A 88 -16.61 13.98 6.34
N ARG A 89 -17.23 12.82 6.59
CA ARG A 89 -18.01 12.08 5.58
C ARG A 89 -19.36 12.74 5.32
N LEU A 90 -19.83 12.65 4.08
CA LEU A 90 -21.20 12.98 3.72
C LEU A 90 -22.17 12.00 4.39
N ARG A 91 -23.22 12.52 5.01
CA ARG A 91 -24.29 11.76 5.69
C ARG A 91 -25.57 11.72 4.85
N SER A 92 -25.98 12.85 4.31
CA SER A 92 -27.13 12.94 3.40
C SER A 92 -26.97 14.11 2.41
N VAL A 93 -27.65 13.98 1.27
CA VAL A 93 -27.79 15.02 0.25
C VAL A 93 -29.23 15.49 0.30
N GLU A 94 -29.45 16.72 0.74
CA GLU A 94 -30.77 17.34 0.78
C GLU A 94 -30.94 18.32 -0.39
N ARG A 95 -32.17 18.76 -0.67
CA ARG A 95 -32.47 19.65 -1.80
C ARG A 95 -31.70 20.97 -1.79
N SER A 96 -31.41 21.51 -0.61
CA SER A 96 -30.79 22.84 -0.42
C SER A 96 -29.50 22.81 0.39
N HIS A 97 -29.09 21.65 0.91
CA HIS A 97 -27.87 21.52 1.70
C HIS A 97 -27.30 20.09 1.67
N LEU A 98 -26.01 19.98 2.00
CA LEU A 98 -25.34 18.71 2.26
C LEU A 98 -25.09 18.58 3.76
N VAL A 99 -25.44 17.44 4.34
CA VAL A 99 -25.13 17.13 5.75
C VAL A 99 -23.87 16.30 5.80
N LEU A 100 -22.84 16.79 6.49
CA LEU A 100 -21.59 16.08 6.74
C LEU A 100 -21.42 15.79 8.24
N GLU A 101 -20.45 14.94 8.58
CA GLU A 101 -20.15 14.57 9.97
C GLU A 101 -19.88 15.76 10.88
N GLN A 102 -19.26 16.83 10.36
CA GLN A 102 -18.79 17.96 11.16
C GLN A 102 -19.40 19.30 10.70
N GLY A 103 -20.50 19.26 9.94
CA GLY A 103 -21.18 20.48 9.55
C GLY A 103 -22.15 20.30 8.38
N VAL A 104 -22.72 21.43 7.96
CA VAL A 104 -23.68 21.52 6.86
C VAL A 104 -23.20 22.60 5.90
N ILE A 105 -23.30 22.34 4.60
CA ILE A 105 -23.00 23.32 3.55
C ILE A 105 -24.19 23.49 2.60
N GLY A 106 -24.29 24.64 1.94
CA GLY A 106 -25.32 24.87 0.94
C GLY A 106 -25.20 23.92 -0.26
N ALA A 107 -26.34 23.58 -0.86
CA ALA A 107 -26.46 22.77 -2.06
C ALA A 107 -27.45 23.43 -3.03
N HIS A 108 -27.34 23.11 -4.32
CA HIS A 108 -28.28 23.56 -5.33
C HIS A 108 -29.12 22.37 -5.82
N ALA A 109 -30.43 22.58 -5.95
CA ALA A 109 -31.37 21.53 -6.33
C ALA A 109 -31.08 20.94 -7.73
N ASP A 110 -30.44 21.71 -8.60
CA ASP A 110 -30.13 21.34 -9.99
C ASP A 110 -28.68 20.85 -10.17
N THR A 111 -27.99 20.50 -9.07
CA THR A 111 -26.61 19.98 -9.10
C THR A 111 -26.57 18.45 -9.11
N LEU A 112 -25.75 17.87 -9.98
CA LEU A 112 -25.41 16.45 -9.95
C LEU A 112 -24.34 16.17 -8.88
N TYR A 113 -24.69 15.32 -7.92
CA TYR A 113 -23.77 14.81 -6.91
C TYR A 113 -23.29 13.41 -7.28
N ILE A 114 -21.97 13.22 -7.38
CA ILE A 114 -21.36 11.92 -7.70
C ILE A 114 -20.71 11.36 -6.42
N ASP A 115 -21.23 10.26 -5.91
CA ASP A 115 -20.62 9.54 -4.78
C ASP A 115 -19.57 8.53 -5.27
N CYS A 116 -18.30 8.88 -5.10
CA CYS A 116 -17.15 8.01 -5.38
C CYS A 116 -16.49 7.47 -4.08
N SER A 117 -17.26 7.34 -2.98
CA SER A 117 -16.75 6.93 -1.67
C SER A 117 -16.69 5.41 -1.45
N ALA A 118 -16.91 4.61 -2.50
CA ALA A 118 -16.90 3.15 -2.42
C ALA A 118 -15.57 2.63 -1.84
N ALA A 119 -15.66 1.73 -0.87
CA ALA A 119 -14.50 1.06 -0.31
C ALA A 119 -14.06 -0.08 -1.24
N ALA A 120 -12.95 0.11 -1.95
CA ALA A 120 -12.39 -0.94 -2.82
C ALA A 120 -11.77 -2.11 -2.03
N LEU A 121 -11.21 -1.83 -0.85
CA LEU A 121 -10.57 -2.82 0.01
C LEU A 121 -11.15 -2.76 1.43
N HIS A 122 -11.48 -3.90 2.00
CA HIS A 122 -11.98 -4.01 3.37
C HIS A 122 -10.91 -4.60 4.27
N PRO A 123 -10.74 -4.12 5.52
CA PRO A 123 -9.90 -4.80 6.49
C PRO A 123 -10.28 -6.27 6.59
N ALA A 124 -9.29 -7.14 6.38
CA ALA A 124 -9.50 -8.57 6.48
C ALA A 124 -9.62 -9.00 7.95
N PRO A 125 -10.43 -10.03 8.26
CA PRO A 125 -10.40 -10.64 9.58
C PRO A 125 -9.02 -11.25 9.85
N SER A 126 -8.65 -11.36 11.13
CA SER A 126 -7.39 -11.99 11.56
C SER A 126 -7.50 -13.50 11.48
N VAL A 127 -7.45 -14.04 10.26
CA VAL A 127 -7.49 -15.47 9.94
C VAL A 127 -6.24 -15.87 9.15
N PRO A 128 -5.77 -17.12 9.23
CA PRO A 128 -4.68 -17.60 8.39
C PRO A 128 -5.12 -17.73 6.93
N VAL A 129 -4.17 -17.82 6.00
CA VAL A 129 -4.47 -18.04 4.58
C VAL A 129 -4.98 -19.46 4.37
N PHE A 130 -4.30 -20.44 4.95
CA PHE A 130 -4.70 -21.85 4.92
C PHE A 130 -5.30 -22.22 6.27
N ASP A 131 -6.52 -22.74 6.25
CA ASP A 131 -7.34 -23.04 7.42
C ASP A 131 -8.09 -24.37 7.19
N GLY A 132 -7.34 -25.48 7.19
CA GLY A 132 -7.84 -26.80 6.81
C GLY A 132 -8.36 -26.82 5.38
N ASP A 133 -9.65 -27.17 5.22
CA ASP A 133 -10.32 -27.26 3.90
C ASP A 133 -10.68 -25.90 3.30
N ARG A 134 -10.21 -24.79 3.90
CA ARG A 134 -10.52 -23.42 3.47
C ARG A 134 -9.24 -22.65 3.16
N ILE A 135 -9.25 -21.99 2.01
CA ILE A 135 -8.26 -20.96 1.65
C ILE A 135 -8.91 -19.58 1.78
N ASN A 136 -8.44 -18.79 2.75
CA ASN A 136 -8.81 -17.40 2.89
C ASN A 136 -7.95 -16.55 1.94
N LEU A 137 -8.57 -15.95 0.92
CA LEU A 137 -7.87 -15.11 -0.05
C LEU A 137 -7.49 -13.76 0.56
N LEU A 138 -6.28 -13.71 1.15
CA LEU A 138 -5.70 -12.53 1.76
C LEU A 138 -4.56 -11.97 0.90
N MET A 139 -4.23 -10.70 1.10
CA MET A 139 -3.00 -10.15 0.52
C MET A 139 -1.81 -10.76 1.25
N VAL A 140 -0.84 -11.31 0.52
CA VAL A 140 0.45 -11.77 1.06
C VAL A 140 1.61 -10.91 0.56
N SER A 141 1.28 -9.91 -0.26
CA SER A 141 2.14 -8.80 -0.65
C SER A 141 1.35 -7.50 -0.68
N TRP A 142 2.03 -6.39 -0.34
CA TRP A 142 1.48 -5.05 -0.34
C TRP A 142 0.68 -4.75 -1.62
N CYS A 143 -0.54 -4.22 -1.46
CA CYS A 143 -1.39 -3.70 -2.53
C CYS A 143 -1.48 -4.53 -3.84
N ARG A 144 -1.24 -5.85 -3.79
CA ARG A 144 -1.15 -6.72 -4.99
C ARG A 144 -2.04 -7.96 -4.84
N PRO A 145 -3.37 -7.82 -5.01
CA PRO A 145 -4.31 -8.92 -4.81
C PRO A 145 -4.11 -10.07 -5.81
N LEU A 146 -3.87 -9.76 -7.09
CA LEU A 146 -3.70 -10.80 -8.14
C LEU A 146 -2.42 -11.61 -7.94
N PHE A 147 -1.30 -10.95 -7.63
CA PHE A 147 -0.06 -11.63 -7.29
C PHE A 147 -0.23 -12.47 -6.02
N SER A 148 -0.92 -11.95 -5.00
CA SER A 148 -1.16 -12.66 -3.75
C SER A 148 -1.96 -13.95 -4.00
N ALA A 149 -3.06 -13.88 -4.74
CA ALA A 149 -3.86 -15.06 -5.07
C ALA A 149 -3.05 -16.10 -5.87
N ALA A 150 -2.26 -15.67 -6.85
CA ALA A 150 -1.43 -16.57 -7.65
C ALA A 150 -0.31 -17.24 -6.81
N LEU A 151 0.31 -16.49 -5.90
CA LEU A 151 1.31 -17.03 -5.00
C LEU A 151 0.70 -18.03 -4.01
N ILE A 152 -0.49 -17.75 -3.46
CA ILE A 152 -1.21 -18.68 -2.58
C ILE A 152 -1.47 -19.98 -3.31
N ALA A 153 -1.97 -19.94 -4.56
CA ALA A 153 -2.14 -21.14 -5.37
C ALA A 153 -0.83 -21.88 -5.64
N GLN A 154 0.27 -21.16 -5.88
CA GLN A 154 1.58 -21.79 -6.07
C GLN A 154 2.07 -22.50 -4.79
N VAL A 155 1.88 -21.88 -3.63
CA VAL A 155 2.24 -22.46 -2.33
C VAL A 155 1.39 -23.69 -2.05
N GLU A 156 0.08 -23.61 -2.27
CA GLU A 156 -0.85 -24.76 -2.14
C GLU A 156 -0.40 -25.95 -2.99
N ASN A 157 -0.03 -25.70 -4.25
CA ASN A 157 0.39 -26.74 -5.18
C ASN A 157 1.78 -27.35 -4.88
N THR A 158 2.64 -26.68 -4.10
CA THR A 158 4.05 -27.10 -3.92
C THR A 158 4.48 -27.40 -2.50
N VAL A 159 3.66 -27.03 -1.52
CA VAL A 159 3.94 -27.20 -0.09
C VAL A 159 2.76 -27.93 0.54
N SER A 160 3.01 -29.07 1.19
CA SER A 160 1.95 -29.90 1.78
C SER A 160 1.71 -29.63 3.27
N ASP A 161 2.67 -29.03 3.96
CA ASP A 161 2.54 -28.69 5.39
C ASP A 161 1.85 -27.33 5.54
N GLU A 162 0.67 -27.31 6.19
CA GLU A 162 -0.13 -26.09 6.35
C GLU A 162 0.61 -25.00 7.15
N ALA A 163 1.43 -25.40 8.13
CA ALA A 163 2.21 -24.45 8.91
C ALA A 163 3.28 -23.77 8.05
N GLU A 164 3.96 -24.51 7.17
CA GLU A 164 4.88 -23.97 6.17
C GLU A 164 4.15 -23.11 5.13
N GLN A 165 2.98 -23.53 4.65
CA GLN A 165 2.16 -22.73 3.74
C GLN A 165 1.81 -21.36 4.35
N ASN A 166 1.31 -21.35 5.59
CA ASN A 166 1.00 -20.12 6.32
C ASN A 166 2.26 -19.31 6.66
N ALA A 167 3.42 -19.96 6.87
CA ALA A 167 4.68 -19.26 7.03
C ALA A 167 5.12 -18.54 5.74
N LEU A 168 4.82 -19.09 4.56
CA LEU A 168 5.07 -18.44 3.26
C LEU A 168 4.00 -17.40 2.92
N CYS A 169 2.81 -17.52 3.48
CA CYS A 169 1.64 -16.70 3.17
C CYS A 169 1.18 -15.82 4.35
N GLU A 170 2.11 -15.22 5.11
CA GLU A 170 1.75 -14.32 6.20
C GLU A 170 0.92 -13.13 5.66
N PRO A 171 -0.28 -12.87 6.20
CA PRO A 171 -1.15 -11.81 5.69
C PRO A 171 -0.52 -10.41 5.82
N VAL A 172 -0.52 -9.69 4.71
CA VAL A 172 -0.20 -8.26 4.61
C VAL A 172 -1.49 -7.47 4.83
N PRO A 173 -1.57 -6.60 5.85
CA PRO A 173 -2.81 -5.90 6.19
C PRO A 173 -3.24 -4.92 5.11
N VAL A 174 -4.55 -4.76 4.94
CA VAL A 174 -5.13 -3.69 4.11
C VAL A 174 -4.88 -2.35 4.81
N PRO A 175 -4.27 -1.35 4.14
CA PRO A 175 -3.95 -0.10 4.78
C PRO A 175 -5.18 0.80 4.96
N GLU A 176 -5.18 1.54 6.06
CA GLU A 176 -6.15 2.60 6.38
C GLU A 176 -5.46 3.88 6.89
N ARG A 177 -4.26 3.76 7.44
CA ARG A 177 -3.46 4.82 8.07
C ARG A 177 -2.10 4.97 7.37
N PRO A 178 -1.45 6.14 7.44
CA PRO A 178 -0.12 6.33 6.86
C PRO A 178 0.90 5.28 7.32
N SER A 179 0.89 4.93 8.61
CA SER A 179 1.74 3.89 9.20
C SER A 179 1.62 2.52 8.52
N ASP A 180 0.46 2.20 7.94
CA ASP A 180 0.23 0.91 7.30
C ASP A 180 1.04 0.76 6.00
N TRP A 181 1.55 1.86 5.44
CA TRP A 181 2.57 1.79 4.39
C TRP A 181 3.81 1.04 4.90
N LEU A 182 4.33 1.41 6.09
CA LEU A 182 5.53 0.80 6.66
C LEU A 182 5.27 -0.64 7.08
N VAL A 183 4.11 -0.91 7.70
CA VAL A 183 3.70 -2.26 8.12
C VAL A 183 3.63 -3.21 6.92
N GLN A 184 2.95 -2.81 5.85
CA GLN A 184 2.82 -3.67 4.66
C GLN A 184 4.17 -3.97 4.01
N TRP A 185 5.07 -2.98 3.96
CA TRP A 185 6.42 -3.19 3.44
C TRP A 185 7.23 -4.13 4.31
N ALA A 186 7.19 -3.98 5.64
CA ALA A 186 7.90 -4.87 6.56
C ALA A 186 7.45 -6.33 6.40
N VAL A 187 6.13 -6.58 6.36
CA VAL A 187 5.57 -7.93 6.17
C VAL A 187 5.88 -8.47 4.78
N THR A 188 5.74 -7.66 3.73
CA THR A 188 6.09 -8.08 2.37
C THR A 188 7.56 -8.49 2.26
N LEU A 189 8.48 -7.72 2.84
CA LEU A 189 9.92 -8.03 2.78
C LEU A 189 10.25 -9.31 3.53
N LYS A 190 9.60 -9.54 4.69
CA LYS A 190 9.70 -10.80 5.44
C LYS A 190 9.20 -11.98 4.60
N ASN A 191 8.05 -11.85 3.95
CA ASN A 191 7.51 -12.91 3.09
C ASN A 191 8.42 -13.17 1.89
N ALA A 192 8.88 -12.11 1.22
CA ALA A 192 9.80 -12.22 0.09
C ALA A 192 11.13 -12.91 0.45
N GLN A 193 11.63 -12.70 1.67
CA GLN A 193 12.79 -13.44 2.17
C GLN A 193 12.51 -14.94 2.29
N ARG A 194 11.34 -15.32 2.81
CA ARG A 194 10.94 -16.73 2.93
C ARG A 194 10.72 -17.38 1.56
N TRP A 195 10.10 -16.67 0.63
CA TRP A 195 9.90 -17.19 -0.73
C TRP A 195 11.22 -17.53 -1.43
N ARG A 196 12.25 -16.69 -1.27
CA ARG A 196 13.59 -16.96 -1.82
C ARG A 196 14.28 -18.17 -1.20
N GLN A 197 13.87 -18.59 -0.01
CA GLN A 197 14.40 -19.76 0.68
C GLN A 197 13.65 -21.05 0.32
N GLN A 198 12.49 -20.94 -0.36
CA GLN A 198 11.71 -22.08 -0.83
C GLN A 198 11.96 -22.27 -2.34
N PRO A 199 12.67 -23.34 -2.76
CA PRO A 199 13.15 -23.47 -4.14
C PRO A 199 12.07 -23.47 -5.24
N GLN A 200 10.93 -24.12 -5.00
CA GLN A 200 9.85 -24.21 -5.98
C GLN A 200 9.11 -22.87 -6.13
N VAL A 201 8.90 -22.17 -5.02
CA VAL A 201 8.30 -20.83 -5.01
C VAL A 201 9.25 -19.81 -5.66
N ASP A 202 10.54 -19.84 -5.32
CA ASP A 202 11.55 -18.96 -5.93
C ASP A 202 11.68 -19.18 -7.44
N ALA A 203 11.68 -20.44 -7.88
CA ALA A 203 11.70 -20.80 -9.30
C ALA A 203 10.45 -20.28 -10.03
N TRP A 204 9.26 -20.42 -9.42
CA TRP A 204 8.03 -19.87 -9.99
C TRP A 204 8.06 -18.33 -10.04
N LEU A 205 8.53 -17.67 -8.98
CA LEU A 205 8.61 -16.21 -8.90
C LEU A 205 9.47 -15.61 -10.03
N LYS A 206 10.56 -16.28 -10.41
CA LYS A 206 11.43 -15.83 -11.50
C LYS A 206 10.73 -15.84 -12.86
N ASN A 207 9.77 -16.75 -13.06
CA ASN A 207 9.05 -16.93 -14.32
C ASN A 207 7.63 -16.33 -14.30
N SER A 208 7.19 -15.80 -13.16
CA SER A 208 5.83 -15.29 -12.98
C SER A 208 5.72 -13.86 -13.49
N ARG A 209 4.89 -13.65 -14.52
CA ARG A 209 4.54 -12.30 -15.03
C ARG A 209 3.88 -11.38 -14.00
N LEU A 210 3.38 -11.94 -12.89
CA LEU A 210 2.79 -11.18 -11.78
C LEU A 210 3.86 -10.73 -10.77
N ASN A 211 5.07 -11.30 -10.83
CA ASN A 211 6.20 -10.83 -10.07
C ASN A 211 6.90 -9.70 -10.84
N THR A 212 6.61 -8.46 -10.47
CA THR A 212 7.17 -7.27 -11.12
C THR A 212 8.70 -7.29 -11.11
N VAL A 213 9.35 -7.81 -10.06
CA VAL A 213 10.83 -7.93 -10.03
C VAL A 213 11.32 -8.90 -11.11
N GLY A 214 10.63 -10.02 -11.31
CA GLY A 214 10.90 -10.94 -12.41
C GLY A 214 10.78 -10.22 -13.75
N VAL A 215 9.64 -9.59 -14.02
CA VAL A 215 9.38 -8.84 -15.27
C VAL A 215 10.38 -7.71 -15.53
N LEU A 216 10.86 -7.02 -14.48
CA LEU A 216 11.88 -5.99 -14.63
C LEU A 216 13.24 -6.57 -15.06
N LEU A 217 13.52 -7.81 -14.70
CA LEU A 217 14.75 -8.53 -15.05
C LEU A 217 14.60 -9.34 -16.35
N ASP A 218 13.38 -9.79 -16.66
CA ASP A 218 13.04 -10.64 -17.79
C ASP A 218 12.81 -9.77 -19.04
N GLY A 219 13.89 -9.57 -19.79
CA GLY A 219 14.01 -8.60 -20.87
C GLY A 219 15.45 -8.07 -21.03
N ALA A 220 16.30 -8.30 -20.03
CA ALA A 220 17.74 -8.15 -20.20
C ALA A 220 18.25 -9.33 -21.03
N GLY A 221 18.89 -9.07 -22.16
CA GLY A 221 19.83 -10.03 -22.75
C GLY A 221 21.00 -10.27 -21.77
N PRO A 222 22.26 -10.14 -22.17
CA PRO A 222 23.34 -10.06 -21.20
C PRO A 222 23.04 -8.95 -20.19
N VAL A 223 23.09 -9.26 -18.88
CA VAL A 223 22.87 -8.28 -17.81
C VAL A 223 23.85 -7.13 -17.99
N ASP A 224 23.32 -5.93 -18.23
CA ASP A 224 24.12 -4.71 -18.32
C ASP A 224 24.82 -4.46 -16.96
N PRO A 225 26.15 -4.27 -16.93
CA PRO A 225 26.88 -3.91 -15.71
C PRO A 225 26.21 -2.80 -14.87
N ALA A 226 25.60 -1.79 -15.52
CA ALA A 226 24.89 -0.72 -14.82
C ALA A 226 23.63 -1.22 -14.09
N GLN A 227 22.90 -2.17 -14.67
CA GLN A 227 21.74 -2.79 -14.00
C GLN A 227 22.18 -3.60 -12.78
N LEU A 228 23.30 -4.31 -12.90
CA LEU A 228 23.85 -5.09 -11.79
C LEU A 228 24.32 -4.20 -10.64
N ASP A 229 24.89 -3.04 -10.94
CA ASP A 229 25.28 -2.06 -9.92
C ASP A 229 24.08 -1.46 -9.19
N LEU A 230 22.99 -1.16 -9.91
CA LEU A 230 21.73 -0.73 -9.29
C LEU A 230 21.12 -1.82 -8.39
N LEU A 231 21.16 -3.10 -8.81
CA LEU A 231 20.70 -4.22 -7.96
C LEU A 231 21.53 -4.34 -6.69
N ARG A 232 22.86 -4.26 -6.80
CA ARG A 232 23.77 -4.31 -5.64
C ARG A 232 23.51 -3.14 -4.70
N LEU A 233 23.37 -1.92 -5.25
CA LEU A 233 23.08 -0.73 -4.47
C LEU A 233 21.74 -0.85 -3.76
N SER A 234 20.68 -1.27 -4.47
CA SER A 234 19.37 -1.51 -3.87
C SER A 234 19.45 -2.53 -2.73
N GLY A 235 20.20 -3.62 -2.90
CA GLY A 235 20.41 -4.61 -1.85
C GLY A 235 21.14 -4.06 -0.63
N ALA A 236 22.20 -3.27 -0.84
CA ALA A 236 22.95 -2.63 0.23
C ALA A 236 22.08 -1.63 1.03
N LYS A 237 21.26 -0.81 0.34
CA LYS A 237 20.33 0.12 0.99
C LYS A 237 19.23 -0.61 1.74
N ALA A 238 18.69 -1.69 1.19
CA ALA A 238 17.73 -2.54 1.88
C ALA A 238 18.30 -3.07 3.20
N GLN A 239 19.54 -3.57 3.19
CA GLN A 239 20.21 -4.06 4.40
C GLN A 239 20.45 -2.95 5.42
N ALA A 240 20.92 -1.78 4.97
CA ALA A 240 21.15 -0.62 5.83
C ALA A 240 19.86 -0.09 6.48
N ALA A 241 18.70 -0.25 5.83
CA ALA A 241 17.41 0.18 6.35
C ALA A 241 16.87 -0.73 7.48
N VAL A 242 17.30 -1.99 7.58
CA VAL A 242 16.72 -2.99 8.51
C VAL A 242 16.72 -2.54 9.98
N PRO A 243 17.81 -2.00 10.56
CA PRO A 243 17.82 -1.57 11.96
C PRO A 243 16.79 -0.47 12.22
N ASN A 244 16.71 0.53 11.32
CA ASN A 244 15.78 1.64 11.50
C ASN A 244 14.33 1.24 11.22
N LEU A 245 14.10 0.35 10.24
CA LEU A 245 12.79 -0.26 10.01
C LEU A 245 12.25 -0.92 11.28
N ARG A 246 13.08 -1.73 11.97
CA ARG A 246 12.70 -2.37 13.24
C ARG A 246 12.38 -1.34 14.33
N ARG A 247 13.18 -0.28 14.45
CA ARG A 247 12.94 0.80 15.41
C ARG A 247 11.63 1.54 15.14
N LEU A 248 11.37 1.92 13.89
CA LEU A 248 10.14 2.60 13.48
C LEU A 248 8.91 1.69 13.70
N MET A 249 9.02 0.40 13.35
CA MET A 249 7.96 -0.59 13.61
C MET A 249 7.70 -0.78 15.12
N ALA A 250 8.72 -0.77 15.96
CA ALA A 250 8.54 -0.85 17.41
C ALA A 250 7.80 0.38 17.97
N SER A 251 8.05 1.58 17.41
CA SER A 251 7.37 2.80 17.85
C SER A 251 5.87 2.82 17.58
N LEU A 252 5.38 2.01 16.62
CA LEU A 252 3.94 1.84 16.36
C LEU A 252 3.21 1.11 17.49
N HIS A 253 3.91 0.31 18.30
CA HIS A 253 3.34 -0.52 19.35
C HIS A 253 3.49 0.10 20.75
N SER A 254 4.09 1.30 20.85
CA SER A 254 4.22 2.01 22.12
C SER A 254 2.86 2.55 22.59
N PRO A 255 2.44 2.29 23.84
CA PRO A 255 1.17 2.78 24.36
C PRO A 255 1.23 4.31 24.44
N GLY A 256 0.47 4.98 23.57
CA GLY A 256 0.44 6.44 23.43
C GLY A 256 0.11 6.93 22.01
N ALA A 257 0.29 6.10 20.99
CA ALA A 257 -0.01 6.47 19.59
C ALA A 257 -1.44 6.10 19.13
N ASP A 258 -2.17 5.27 19.89
CA ASP A 258 -3.40 4.61 19.45
C ASP A 258 -4.70 5.15 20.07
N THR A 259 -4.63 6.20 20.89
CA THR A 259 -5.79 6.71 21.65
C THR A 259 -6.67 7.70 20.87
N GLU A 260 -6.20 8.30 19.78
CA GLU A 260 -6.97 9.32 19.04
C GLU A 260 -7.77 8.80 17.84
N ALA A 261 -7.64 7.52 17.45
CA ALA A 261 -8.21 7.00 16.20
C ALA A 261 -9.07 5.72 16.35
N ARG A 262 -9.55 5.39 17.55
CA ARG A 262 -10.57 4.33 17.75
C ARG A 262 -11.99 4.87 17.48
N GLY A 263 -12.18 5.53 16.35
CA GLY A 263 -13.51 5.76 15.79
C GLY A 263 -14.01 4.47 15.16
N GLY A 264 -14.56 3.57 15.98
CA GLY A 264 -15.18 2.33 15.52
C GLY A 264 -16.21 2.62 14.44
N ARG A 265 -16.08 1.92 13.31
CA ARG A 265 -17.09 1.93 12.25
C ARG A 265 -18.37 1.31 12.84
N PRO A 266 -19.51 2.01 12.93
CA PRO A 266 -20.76 1.33 13.26
C PRO A 266 -21.05 0.30 12.16
N ALA A 267 -21.53 -0.87 12.56
CA ALA A 267 -21.99 -1.90 11.64
C ALA A 267 -23.00 -1.28 10.67
N ARG A 268 -22.88 -1.58 9.37
CA ARG A 268 -23.92 -1.20 8.40
C ARG A 268 -25.21 -1.91 8.84
N PRO A 269 -26.37 -1.24 8.87
CA PRO A 269 -27.64 -1.95 8.98
C PRO A 269 -27.80 -2.86 7.76
N ASP A 270 -28.42 -4.01 7.99
CA ASP A 270 -28.67 -5.02 6.96
C ASP A 270 -29.38 -4.41 5.74
N PRO A 271 -29.10 -4.90 4.52
CA PRO A 271 -29.80 -4.44 3.34
C PRO A 271 -31.30 -4.70 3.51
N VAL A 272 -32.09 -3.62 3.51
CA VAL A 272 -33.53 -3.70 3.35
C VAL A 272 -33.77 -4.22 1.93
N VAL A 273 -34.11 -5.50 1.82
CA VAL A 273 -34.58 -6.09 0.58
C VAL A 273 -36.01 -5.58 0.32
N PRO A 274 -36.33 -5.11 -0.90
CA PRO A 274 -37.68 -4.69 -1.26
C PRO A 274 -38.70 -5.83 -1.23
#